data_AF-A0AAV8AIY0-F1
#
_entry.id   AF-A0AAV8AIY0-F1
#
_cell.length_a   1.000
_cell.length_b   1.000
_cell.length_c   1.000
_cell.angle_alpha   90.00
_cell.angle_beta   90.00
_cell.angle_gamma   90.00
#
_symmetry.space_group_name_H-M   'P 1'
#
loop_
_entity.id
_entity.type
_entity.pdbx_description
1 polymer ?
#
loop_
_entity_poly.entity_id
_entity_poly.type
_entity_poly.pdbx_seq_one_letter_code
_entity_poly.pdbx_strand_id
1 'polypeptide(L)'
;MQQRDNEYVPSQNQTSCEDFIEFFEVNPTIIPDSLTRHYLSQSGFNCKDQRLVRIVSLSTQKFLYDVLKDSIQFTRRRSTKLRRQTRSRKTEKLILTKNDLVEGLKQNSVNINQPLYFSNQLLPQPIQQKDQNNTSDISTNSNPRKRGYDY
;
A
#
# COMPACT_ATOMS: atom_id res chain seq x y z
N MET A 1 35.59 30.72 25.87
CA MET A 1 34.15 30.51 26.06
C MET A 1 33.45 30.85 24.76
N GLN A 2 33.19 29.86 23.90
CA GLN A 2 32.42 30.05 22.67
C GLN A 2 30.99 30.44 23.05
N GLN A 3 30.58 31.64 22.66
CA GLN A 3 29.19 32.05 22.60
C GLN A 3 28.48 31.15 21.59
N ARG A 4 27.54 30.34 22.07
CA ARG A 4 26.61 29.59 21.22
C ARG A 4 25.62 30.61 20.68
N ASP A 5 25.62 30.79 19.37
CA ASP A 5 24.58 31.52 18.66
C ASP A 5 23.23 30.91 19.04
N ASN A 6 22.42 31.68 19.76
CA ASN A 6 21.02 31.37 20.00
C ASN A 6 20.30 31.49 18.65
N GLU A 7 20.15 30.36 17.97
CA GLU A 7 19.32 30.26 16.77
C GLU A 7 17.87 30.57 17.19
N TYR A 8 17.41 31.78 16.87
CA TYR A 8 16.02 32.18 17.02
C TYR A 8 15.18 31.32 16.09
N VAL A 9 14.64 30.23 16.64
CA VAL A 9 13.56 29.49 16.00
C VAL A 9 12.32 30.37 16.11
N PRO A 10 11.78 30.93 15.01
CA PRO A 10 10.58 31.75 15.11
C PRO A 10 9.48 30.91 15.73
N SER A 11 8.91 31.41 16.83
CA SER A 11 7.71 30.86 17.45
C SER A 11 6.71 30.59 16.33
N GLN A 12 6.34 29.33 16.11
CA GLN A 12 5.30 29.02 15.15
C GLN A 12 4.07 29.79 15.59
N ASN A 13 3.69 30.81 14.83
CA ASN A 13 2.50 31.60 15.09
C ASN A 13 1.35 30.62 15.25
N GLN A 14 0.82 30.52 16.48
CA GLN A 14 -0.43 29.83 16.72
C GLN A 14 -1.50 30.68 16.05
N THR A 15 -1.76 30.42 14.78
CA THR A 15 -2.91 30.98 14.08
C THR A 15 -4.14 30.64 14.91
N SER A 16 -4.99 31.62 15.18
CA SER A 16 -6.23 31.36 15.90
C SER A 16 -7.05 30.32 15.13
N CYS A 17 -7.82 29.50 15.85
CA CYS A 17 -8.72 28.54 15.22
C CYS A 17 -9.71 29.26 14.27
N GLU A 18 -10.13 30.47 14.64
CA GLU A 18 -11.02 31.31 13.84
C GLU A 18 -10.36 31.69 12.51
N ASP A 19 -9.15 32.24 12.56
CA ASP A 19 -8.37 32.60 11.36
C ASP A 19 -8.14 31.39 10.44
N PHE A 20 -7.97 30.20 11.03
CA PHE A 20 -7.81 28.96 10.28
C PHE A 20 -9.11 28.53 9.58
N ILE A 21 -10.28 28.72 10.20
CA ILE A 21 -11.58 28.44 9.57
C ILE A 21 -11.85 29.45 8.46
N GLU A 22 -11.56 30.73 8.70
CA GLU A 22 -11.72 31.82 7.73
C GLU A 22 -10.83 31.62 6.50
N PHE A 23 -9.61 31.09 6.69
CA PHE A 23 -8.70 30.73 5.60
C PHE A 23 -9.37 29.85 4.53
N PHE A 24 -10.27 28.94 4.94
CA PHE A 24 -10.98 28.06 4.02
C PHE A 24 -12.16 28.71 3.30
N GLU A 25 -12.54 29.96 3.58
CA GLU A 25 -13.53 30.65 2.75
C GLU A 25 -12.93 30.99 1.38
N VAL A 26 -11.69 31.46 1.39
CA VAL A 26 -11.01 32.01 0.20
C VAL A 26 -10.15 30.97 -0.51
N ASN A 27 -9.60 30.00 0.21
CA ASN A 27 -8.64 29.04 -0.35
C ASN A 27 -9.29 27.67 -0.64
N PRO A 28 -9.31 27.23 -1.92
CA PRO A 28 -9.77 25.89 -2.26
C PRO A 28 -8.70 24.84 -1.91
N THR A 29 -9.14 23.61 -1.68
CA THR A 29 -8.26 22.47 -1.40
C THR A 29 -7.92 21.67 -2.66
N ILE A 30 -6.82 20.90 -2.66
CA ILE A 30 -6.42 20.03 -3.79
C ILE A 30 -7.51 19.00 -4.13
N ILE A 31 -8.16 18.45 -3.11
CA ILE A 31 -9.34 17.59 -3.24
C ILE A 31 -10.55 18.48 -3.58
N PRO A 32 -11.27 18.23 -4.68
CA PRO A 32 -12.45 19.00 -5.04
C PRO A 32 -13.60 18.84 -4.03
N ASP A 33 -14.32 19.92 -3.77
CA ASP A 33 -15.43 19.94 -2.79
C ASP A 33 -16.55 18.95 -3.12
N SER A 34 -16.80 18.70 -4.41
CA SER A 34 -17.81 17.72 -4.86
C SER A 34 -17.45 16.29 -4.44
N LEU A 35 -16.16 15.94 -4.47
CA LEU A 35 -15.66 14.62 -4.09
C LEU A 35 -15.84 14.42 -2.58
N THR A 36 -15.44 15.42 -1.79
CA THR A 36 -15.59 15.36 -0.34
C THR A 36 -17.07 15.30 0.06
N ARG A 37 -17.94 16.09 -0.58
CA ARG A 37 -19.39 16.03 -0.36
C ARG A 37 -19.99 14.66 -0.67
N HIS A 38 -19.52 13.98 -1.71
CA HIS A 38 -19.97 12.63 -2.05
C HIS A 38 -19.61 11.61 -0.97
N TYR A 39 -18.37 11.63 -0.45
CA TYR A 39 -17.97 10.73 0.62
C TYR A 39 -18.64 11.06 1.96
N LEU A 40 -18.89 12.35 2.24
CA LEU A 40 -19.64 12.77 3.41
C LEU A 40 -21.11 12.35 3.32
N SER A 41 -21.76 12.48 2.17
CA SER A 41 -23.14 12.01 2.02
C SER A 41 -23.23 10.48 2.13
N GLN A 42 -22.24 9.75 1.62
CA GLN A 42 -22.15 8.29 1.78
C GLN A 42 -22.00 7.87 3.25
N SER A 43 -21.35 8.67 4.10
CA SER A 43 -21.29 8.42 5.55
C SER A 43 -22.51 8.93 6.32
N GLY A 44 -23.51 9.52 5.64
CA GLY A 44 -24.72 10.07 6.24
C GLY A 44 -24.58 11.50 6.76
N PHE A 45 -23.50 12.21 6.43
CA PHE A 45 -23.24 13.58 6.85
C PHE A 45 -23.41 14.58 5.69
N ASN A 46 -24.42 15.46 5.79
CA ASN A 46 -24.63 16.50 4.80
C ASN A 46 -24.35 17.89 5.41
N CYS A 47 -23.22 18.50 5.03
CA CYS A 47 -22.84 19.81 5.52
C CYS A 47 -23.14 20.91 4.51
N LYS A 48 -23.85 21.97 4.92
CA LYS A 48 -24.08 23.15 4.07
C LYS A 48 -22.85 24.06 4.01
N ASP A 49 -22.13 24.19 5.13
CA ASP A 49 -20.93 25.03 5.25
C ASP A 49 -19.78 24.45 4.43
N GLN A 50 -19.27 25.24 3.48
CA GLN A 50 -18.17 24.87 2.61
C GLN A 50 -16.82 24.80 3.35
N ARG A 51 -16.66 25.57 4.43
CA ARG A 51 -15.43 25.58 5.23
C ARG A 51 -15.20 24.24 5.89
N LEU A 52 -16.25 23.64 6.44
CA LEU A 52 -16.19 22.31 7.04
C LEU A 52 -15.84 21.23 6.01
N VAL A 53 -16.40 21.31 4.80
CA VAL A 53 -16.05 20.41 3.69
C VAL A 53 -14.56 20.53 3.36
N ARG A 54 -14.04 21.76 3.27
CA ARG A 54 -12.62 22.04 2.97
C ARG A 54 -11.68 21.65 4.11
N ILE A 55 -12.08 21.77 5.37
CA ILE A 55 -11.31 21.28 6.52
C ILE A 55 -11.14 19.76 6.42
N VAL A 56 -12.22 19.01 6.19
CA VAL A 56 -12.15 17.55 6.00
C VAL A 56 -11.25 17.19 4.80
N SER A 57 -11.38 17.91 3.69
CA SER A 57 -10.50 17.77 2.53
C SER A 57 -9.03 17.96 2.89
N LEU A 58 -8.69 19.01 3.65
CA LEU A 58 -7.31 19.30 4.05
C LEU A 58 -6.79 18.26 5.05
N SER A 59 -7.59 17.86 6.03
CA SER A 59 -7.21 16.80 6.98
C SER A 59 -6.87 15.51 6.25
N THR A 60 -7.64 15.16 5.22
CA THR A 60 -7.38 13.99 4.37
C THR A 60 -6.06 14.14 3.59
N GLN A 61 -5.79 15.33 3.03
CA GLN A 61 -4.54 15.61 2.34
C GLN A 61 -3.33 15.53 3.29
N LYS A 62 -3.46 16.11 4.48
CA LYS A 62 -2.41 16.03 5.50
C LYS A 62 -2.15 14.59 5.90
N PHE A 63 -3.19 13.81 6.13
CA PHE A 63 -3.06 12.38 6.43
C PHE A 63 -2.31 11.63 5.32
N LEU A 64 -2.70 11.82 4.06
CA LEU A 64 -2.02 11.21 2.92
C LEU A 64 -0.56 11.66 2.83
N TYR A 65 -0.29 12.94 3.05
CA TYR A 65 1.07 13.48 3.05
C TYR A 65 1.95 12.85 4.13
N ASP A 66 1.44 12.72 5.35
CA ASP A 66 2.17 12.13 6.47
C ASP A 66 2.52 10.65 6.17
N VAL A 67 1.55 9.86 5.68
CA VAL A 67 1.79 8.46 5.26
C VAL A 67 2.83 8.37 4.13
N LEU A 68 2.73 9.22 3.11
CA LEU A 68 3.67 9.19 1.97
C LEU A 68 5.06 9.65 2.36
N LYS A 69 5.17 10.66 3.22
CA LYS A 69 6.44 11.17 3.74
C LYS A 69 7.22 10.06 4.42
N ASP A 70 6.56 9.27 5.26
CA ASP A 70 7.17 8.12 5.93
C ASP A 70 7.55 7.01 4.93
N SER A 71 6.64 6.69 4.00
CA SER A 71 6.85 5.70 2.94
C SER A 71 8.05 6.02 2.03
N ILE A 72 8.29 7.30 1.72
CA ILE A 72 9.45 7.75 0.94
C ILE A 72 10.76 7.49 1.67
N GLN A 73 10.78 7.58 3.00
CA GLN A 73 11.98 7.25 3.77
C GLN A 73 12.34 5.77 3.62
N PHE A 74 11.35 4.88 3.66
CA PHE A 74 11.56 3.45 3.40
C PHE A 74 12.06 3.19 1.98
N THR A 75 11.44 3.86 0.99
CA THR A 75 11.87 3.81 -0.42
C THR A 75 13.34 4.21 -0.58
N ARG A 76 13.77 5.30 0.06
CA ARG A 76 15.17 5.77 0.05
C ARG A 76 16.11 4.80 0.76
N ARG A 77 15.72 4.25 1.91
CA ARG A 77 16.51 3.25 2.65
C ARG A 77 16.70 1.98 1.81
N ARG A 78 15.67 1.53 1.09
CA ARG A 78 15.74 0.38 0.19
C ARG A 78 16.63 0.65 -1.03
N SER A 79 16.45 1.78 -1.71
CA SER A 79 17.29 2.13 -2.88
C SER A 79 18.76 2.30 -2.50
N THR A 80 19.07 2.89 -1.34
CA THR A 80 20.47 2.97 -0.86
C THR A 80 21.08 1.59 -0.57
N LYS A 81 20.31 0.63 -0.05
CA LYS A 81 20.75 -0.77 0.11
C LYS A 81 21.02 -1.43 -1.26
N LEU A 82 20.13 -1.24 -2.23
CA LEU A 82 20.30 -1.80 -3.58
C LEU A 82 21.52 -1.22 -4.29
N ARG A 83 21.72 0.11 -4.23
CA ARG A 83 22.88 0.78 -4.83
C ARG A 83 24.21 0.27 -4.28
N ARG A 84 24.26 -0.06 -2.98
CA ARG A 84 25.45 -0.66 -2.34
C ARG A 84 25.73 -2.06 -2.88
N GLN A 85 24.70 -2.86 -3.14
CA GLN A 85 24.84 -4.22 -3.66
C GLN A 85 25.24 -4.25 -5.14
N THR A 86 24.63 -3.41 -5.97
CA THR A 86 24.83 -3.44 -7.43
C THR A 86 26.05 -2.64 -7.90
N ARG A 87 26.73 -1.91 -7.01
CA ARG A 87 27.81 -0.94 -7.33
C ARG A 87 27.43 0.05 -8.44
N SER A 88 26.15 0.21 -8.73
CA SER A 88 25.64 1.06 -9.79
C SER A 88 25.73 2.51 -9.37
N ARG A 89 26.36 3.35 -10.20
CA ARG A 89 26.49 4.80 -9.99
C ARG A 89 25.38 5.62 -10.66
N LYS A 90 24.44 4.98 -11.38
CA LYS A 90 23.33 5.70 -12.01
C LYS A 90 22.33 6.17 -10.94
N THR A 91 21.76 7.34 -11.16
CA THR A 91 20.66 7.87 -10.35
C THR A 91 19.46 6.95 -10.52
N GLU A 92 19.20 6.12 -9.51
CA GLU A 92 17.98 5.32 -9.48
C GLU A 92 16.78 6.24 -9.21
N LYS A 93 15.78 6.16 -10.09
CA LYS A 93 14.48 6.79 -9.85
C LYS A 93 13.90 6.16 -8.58
N LEU A 94 13.44 6.99 -7.65
CA LEU A 94 12.72 6.50 -6.47
C LEU A 94 11.36 5.96 -6.91
N ILE A 95 11.20 4.63 -6.82
CA ILE A 95 9.94 3.95 -7.10
C ILE A 95 9.34 3.54 -5.76
N LEU A 96 8.18 4.11 -5.43
CA LEU A 96 7.40 3.68 -4.27
C LEU A 96 6.87 2.27 -4.54
N THR A 97 7.27 1.32 -3.69
CA THR A 97 6.78 -0.07 -3.78
C THR A 97 5.78 -0.37 -2.67
N LYS A 98 4.98 -1.41 -2.87
CA LYS A 98 3.98 -1.84 -1.88
C LYS A 98 4.58 -2.10 -0.50
N ASN A 99 5.77 -2.70 -0.45
CA ASN A 99 6.47 -2.95 0.81
C ASN A 99 6.82 -1.64 1.54
N ASP A 100 7.27 -0.61 0.82
CA ASP A 100 7.58 0.69 1.43
C ASP A 100 6.32 1.37 1.99
N LEU A 101 5.19 1.23 1.29
CA LEU A 101 3.90 1.77 1.72
C LEU A 101 3.32 1.02 2.93
N VAL A 102 3.42 -0.31 2.96
CA VAL A 102 2.97 -1.12 4.09
C VAL A 102 3.73 -0.76 5.36
N GLU A 103 5.05 -0.53 5.26
CA GLU A 103 5.84 -0.08 6.41
C GLU A 103 5.49 1.35 6.85
N GLY A 104 5.24 2.27 5.92
CA GLY A 104 4.77 3.63 6.25
C GLY A 104 3.40 3.65 6.92
N LEU A 105 2.47 2.80 6.48
CA LEU A 105 1.13 2.68 7.08
C LEU A 105 1.17 2.06 8.49
N LYS A 106 2.06 1.09 8.73
CA LYS A 106 2.27 0.52 10.08
C LYS A 106 2.70 1.59 11.09
N GLN A 107 3.54 2.54 10.69
CA GLN A 107 3.93 3.66 11.56
C GLN A 107 2.76 4.57 11.92
N ASN A 108 1.77 4.67 11.03
CA ASN A 108 0.54 5.42 11.22
C ASN A 108 -0.60 4.55 11.79
N SER A 109 -0.28 3.41 12.45
CA SER A 109 -1.21 2.48 13.09
C SER A 109 -2.21 1.76 12.15
N VAL A 110 -1.93 1.72 10.85
CA VAL A 110 -2.75 1.00 9.86
C VAL A 110 -2.05 -0.30 9.46
N ASN A 111 -2.65 -1.44 9.82
CA ASN A 111 -2.10 -2.77 9.55
C ASN A 111 -2.65 -3.36 8.25
N ILE A 112 -1.76 -3.65 7.30
CA ILE A 112 -2.09 -4.37 6.05
C ILE A 112 -1.50 -5.77 6.12
N ASN A 113 -2.36 -6.76 6.25
CA ASN A 113 -1.98 -8.18 6.22
C ASN A 113 -2.08 -8.69 4.78
N GLN A 114 -0.98 -8.59 4.05
CA GLN A 114 -0.92 -9.15 2.70
C GLN A 114 -0.24 -10.53 2.71
N PRO A 115 -0.91 -11.58 2.22
CA PRO A 115 -0.26 -12.87 2.01
C PRO A 115 0.73 -12.78 0.84
N LEU A 116 1.86 -13.49 0.95
CA LEU A 116 2.90 -13.52 -0.09
C LEU A 116 2.43 -14.25 -1.36
N TYR A 117 1.50 -15.19 -1.23
CA TYR A 117 0.87 -15.90 -2.33
C TYR A 117 -0.51 -16.41 -1.90
N PHE A 118 -1.43 -16.56 -2.86
CA PHE A 118 -2.66 -17.31 -2.67
C PHE A 118 -2.44 -18.70 -3.28
N SER A 119 -2.33 -19.74 -2.45
CA SER A 119 -2.47 -21.11 -2.94
C SER A 119 -3.96 -21.41 -3.00
N ASN A 120 -4.53 -21.38 -4.20
CA ASN A 120 -5.86 -21.94 -4.42
C ASN A 120 -5.80 -23.38 -3.90
N GLN A 121 -6.44 -23.68 -2.78
CA GLN A 121 -6.68 -25.04 -2.38
C GLN A 121 -7.47 -25.66 -3.53
N LEU A 122 -6.80 -26.46 -4.35
CA LEU A 122 -7.46 -27.42 -5.23
C LEU A 122 -8.42 -28.18 -4.31
N LEU A 123 -9.73 -27.94 -4.49
CA LEU A 123 -10.75 -28.80 -3.92
C LEU A 123 -10.34 -30.24 -4.23
N PRO A 124 -10.41 -31.17 -3.25
CA PRO A 124 -10.16 -32.57 -3.53
C PRO A 124 -11.01 -32.97 -4.73
N GLN A 125 -10.38 -33.41 -5.81
CA GLN A 125 -11.13 -33.93 -6.95
C GLN A 125 -12.02 -35.06 -6.41
N PRO A 126 -13.32 -35.10 -6.75
CA PRO A 126 -14.18 -36.16 -6.26
C PRO A 126 -13.57 -37.50 -6.65
N ILE A 127 -13.38 -38.35 -5.64
CA ILE A 127 -12.86 -39.70 -5.79
C ILE A 127 -13.80 -40.44 -6.76
N GLN A 128 -13.30 -40.79 -7.94
CA GLN A 128 -14.00 -41.72 -8.83
C GLN A 128 -14.10 -43.05 -8.09
N GLN A 129 -15.32 -43.44 -7.70
CA GLN A 129 -15.61 -44.77 -7.19
C GLN A 129 -15.22 -45.76 -8.29
N LYS A 130 -14.18 -46.55 -8.01
CA LYS A 130 -13.79 -47.68 -8.86
C LYS A 130 -14.75 -48.81 -8.52
N ASP A 131 -15.80 -48.97 -9.34
CA ASP A 131 -16.69 -50.12 -9.28
C ASP A 131 -15.85 -51.39 -9.42
N GLN A 132 -15.77 -52.15 -8.33
CA GLN A 132 -15.32 -53.53 -8.36
C GLN A 132 -16.51 -54.38 -8.78
N ASN A 133 -16.50 -54.90 -10.01
CA ASN A 133 -17.21 -56.14 -10.34
C ASN A 133 -16.54 -56.83 -11.53
N ASN A 134 -15.79 -57.88 -11.18
CA ASN A 134 -15.49 -59.12 -11.90
C ASN A 134 -15.93 -59.23 -13.36
N THR A 135 -15.02 -59.69 -14.23
CA THR A 135 -15.02 -61.06 -14.77
C THR A 135 -13.71 -61.27 -15.56
N SER A 136 -13.13 -62.46 -15.40
CA SER A 136 -11.91 -62.95 -16.03
C SER A 136 -11.93 -62.86 -17.56
N ASP A 137 -10.76 -62.73 -18.19
CA ASP A 137 -10.26 -63.76 -19.12
C ASP A 137 -8.86 -63.43 -19.72
N ILE A 138 -7.98 -64.40 -19.52
CA ILE A 138 -7.04 -65.02 -20.48
C ILE A 138 -5.97 -64.17 -21.19
N SER A 139 -4.73 -64.59 -20.92
CA SER A 139 -3.43 -64.38 -21.58
C SER A 139 -3.39 -63.80 -23.01
N THR A 140 -2.42 -62.93 -23.28
CA THR A 140 -1.09 -63.29 -23.82
C THR A 140 -0.26 -62.02 -24.18
N ASN A 141 1.05 -62.15 -23.97
CA ASN A 141 2.12 -61.72 -24.87
C ASN A 141 2.89 -60.38 -24.71
N SER A 142 4.21 -60.59 -24.55
CA SER A 142 5.36 -59.89 -25.15
C SER A 142 5.68 -58.41 -24.85
N ASN A 143 6.65 -58.27 -23.93
CA ASN A 143 7.95 -57.59 -24.07
C ASN A 143 8.07 -56.04 -24.13
N PRO A 144 9.11 -55.46 -23.50
CA PRO A 144 9.23 -54.04 -23.20
C PRO A 144 10.04 -53.29 -24.27
N ARG A 145 9.76 -52.00 -24.45
CA ARG A 145 10.74 -51.08 -25.05
C ARG A 145 10.80 -49.77 -24.28
N LYS A 146 11.85 -49.69 -23.47
CA LYS A 146 12.50 -48.46 -23.02
C LYS A 146 12.75 -47.55 -24.23
N ARG A 147 12.49 -46.26 -24.11
CA ARG A 147 13.29 -45.21 -24.74
C ARG A 147 13.46 -44.08 -23.74
N GLY A 148 14.67 -44.01 -23.19
CA GLY A 148 15.15 -42.83 -22.50
C GLY A 148 15.41 -41.71 -23.50
N TYR A 149 15.45 -40.49 -22.98
CA TYR A 149 16.18 -39.40 -23.61
C TYR A 149 17.37 -39.11 -22.69
N ASP A 150 18.54 -39.37 -23.24
CA ASP A 150 19.83 -38.92 -22.75
C ASP A 150 19.99 -37.42 -23.07
N TYR A 151 20.59 -36.71 -22.11
CA TYR A 151 21.13 -35.35 -22.08
C TYR A 151 20.17 -34.15 -22.18
#